data_AF-A0A815W6S9-F1
#
_entry.id   AF-A0A815W6S9-F1
#
_cell.length_a   1.000
_cell.length_b   1.000
_cell.length_c   1.000
_cell.angle_alpha   90.00
_cell.angle_beta   90.00
_cell.angle_gamma   90.00
#
_symmetry.space_group_name_H-M   'P 1'
#
loop_
_entity.id
_entity.type
_entity.pdbx_description
1 polymer ?
#
loop_
_entity_poly.entity_id
_entity_poly.type
_entity_poly.pdbx_seq_one_letter_code
_entity_poly.pdbx_strand_id
1 'polypeptide(L)'
;MLPCLPCDNPSFMNCISSLARLQTSVDLINEAQINYEKLLDIYLQNPEQSFSEIAAIYNTLSEINIEKQKDYTLGLYYKQKEFEFELKYMTMKPDRTEAAIDLDNQKIGKMYEELANIYVQLCEYDFARDNFKLSIQFWEYTNSYRSNEQITIATKKLKDLARISKNM
;
A
#
# COMPACT_ATOMS: atom_id res chain seq x y z
N MET A 1 9.53 28.94 20.61
CA MET A 1 10.08 27.81 19.82
C MET A 1 9.57 26.55 20.47
N LEU A 2 8.74 25.76 19.78
CA LEU A 2 8.41 24.41 20.25
C LEU A 2 9.68 23.54 20.14
N PRO A 3 9.96 22.64 21.10
CA PRO A 3 11.11 21.76 21.01
C PRO A 3 10.95 20.87 19.78
N CYS A 4 12.02 20.72 19.00
CA CYS A 4 12.12 19.72 17.95
C CYS A 4 11.82 18.34 18.57
N LEU A 5 10.74 17.69 18.15
CA LEU A 5 10.42 16.34 18.61
C LEU A 5 11.57 15.39 18.20
N PRO A 6 11.84 14.30 18.96
CA PRO A 6 12.81 13.27 18.55
C PRO A 6 12.49 12.57 17.21
N CYS A 7 11.34 12.87 16.60
CA CYS A 7 10.73 12.16 15.47
C CYS A 7 11.25 12.58 14.09
N ASP A 8 12.02 13.67 13.97
CA ASP A 8 12.60 14.11 12.68
C ASP A 8 14.09 13.75 12.56
N ASN A 9 14.63 12.91 13.45
CA ASN A 9 16.03 12.48 13.37
C ASN A 9 16.17 11.32 12.36
N PRO A 10 16.73 11.54 11.15
CA PRO A 10 16.77 10.49 10.13
C PRO A 10 17.62 9.30 10.57
N SER A 11 18.66 9.54 11.39
CA SER A 11 19.49 8.46 11.93
C SER A 11 18.70 7.54 12.86
N PHE A 12 17.80 8.09 13.69
CA PHE A 12 16.94 7.27 14.56
C PHE A 12 15.97 6.41 13.75
N MET A 13 15.33 6.98 12.74
CA MET A 13 14.40 6.27 11.86
C MET A 13 15.11 5.18 11.04
N ASN A 14 16.31 5.47 10.53
CA ASN A 14 17.15 4.49 9.85
C ASN A 14 17.55 3.33 10.77
N CYS A 15 17.85 3.60 12.04
CA CYS A 15 18.12 2.57 13.04
C CYS A 15 16.89 1.68 13.28
N ILE A 16 15.70 2.25 13.48
CA ILE A 16 14.46 1.46 13.66
C ILE A 16 14.18 0.60 12.43
N SER A 17 14.29 1.17 11.23
CA SER A 17 14.06 0.46 9.97
C SER A 17 15.04 -0.70 9.78
N SER A 18 16.33 -0.47 10.08
CA SER A 18 17.35 -1.52 10.01
C SER A 18 17.09 -2.63 11.03
N LEU A 19 16.67 -2.29 12.25
CA LEU A 19 16.32 -3.26 13.28
C LEU A 19 15.10 -4.10 12.88
N ALA A 20 14.03 -3.47 12.37
CA ALA A 20 12.82 -4.17 11.92
C ALA A 20 13.13 -5.15 10.77
N ARG A 21 13.96 -4.73 9.82
CA ARG A 21 14.43 -5.61 8.73
C ARG A 21 15.25 -6.79 9.24
N LEU A 22 16.19 -6.54 10.17
CA LEU A 22 16.97 -7.60 10.78
C LEU A 22 16.05 -8.59 11.50
N GLN A 23 15.14 -8.11 12.33
CA GLN A 23 14.17 -8.92 13.06
C GLN A 23 13.30 -9.77 12.12
N THR A 24 12.84 -9.19 11.01
CA THR A 24 12.12 -9.93 9.96
C THR A 24 12.99 -11.05 9.39
N SER A 25 14.27 -10.79 9.12
CA SER A 25 15.19 -11.79 8.55
C SER A 25 15.54 -12.94 9.50
N VAL A 26 15.40 -12.73 10.80
CA VAL A 26 15.65 -13.75 11.84
C VAL A 26 14.35 -14.29 12.46
N ASP A 27 13.22 -14.11 11.78
CA ASP A 27 11.87 -14.56 12.19
C ASP A 27 11.41 -14.07 13.58
N LEU A 28 11.93 -12.93 14.05
CA LEU A 28 11.40 -12.19 15.21
C LEU A 28 10.25 -11.28 14.75
N ILE A 29 9.17 -11.92 14.28
CA ILE A 29 8.10 -11.27 13.51
C ILE A 29 7.31 -10.26 14.34
N ASN A 30 7.01 -10.57 15.60
CA ASN A 30 6.24 -9.66 16.46
C ASN A 30 7.01 -8.37 16.74
N GLU A 31 8.30 -8.47 17.03
CA GLU A 31 9.17 -7.33 17.29
C GLU A 31 9.42 -6.50 16.02
N ALA A 32 9.56 -7.17 14.86
CA ALA A 32 9.64 -6.49 13.58
C ALA A 32 8.37 -5.66 13.30
N GLN A 33 7.19 -6.26 13.49
CA GLN A 33 5.91 -5.59 13.29
C GLN A 33 5.77 -4.35 14.18
N ILE A 34 6.08 -4.45 15.47
CA ILE A 34 6.07 -3.30 16.40
C ILE A 34 6.95 -2.16 15.89
N ASN A 35 8.15 -2.46 15.38
CA ASN A 35 9.06 -1.44 14.87
C ASN A 35 8.58 -0.82 13.54
N TYR A 36 7.95 -1.60 12.66
CA TYR A 36 7.31 -1.07 11.45
C TYR A 36 6.10 -0.18 11.78
N GLU A 37 5.24 -0.59 12.70
CA GLU A 37 4.11 0.21 13.19
C GLU A 37 4.60 1.52 13.85
N LYS A 38 5.68 1.46 14.62
CA LYS A 38 6.33 2.66 15.17
C LYS A 38 6.85 3.62 14.10
N LEU A 39 7.45 3.11 13.03
CA LEU A 39 7.86 3.95 11.89
C LEU A 39 6.65 4.57 11.19
N LEU A 40 5.60 3.78 11.02
CA LEU A 40 4.36 4.22 10.41
C LEU A 40 3.74 5.38 11.22
N ASP A 41 3.69 5.28 12.55
CA ASP A 41 3.20 6.34 13.43
C ASP A 41 3.98 7.66 13.27
N ILE A 42 5.31 7.57 13.05
CA ILE A 42 6.16 8.73 12.80
C ILE A 42 5.85 9.34 11.44
N TYR A 43 5.87 8.55 10.36
CA TYR A 43 5.63 9.06 9.01
C TYR A 43 4.21 9.60 8.82
N LEU A 44 3.22 9.03 9.51
CA LEU A 44 1.83 9.51 9.49
C LEU A 44 1.63 10.88 10.16
N GLN A 45 2.61 11.41 10.90
CA GLN A 45 2.55 12.79 11.40
C GLN A 45 2.68 13.81 10.26
N ASN A 46 3.42 13.48 9.20
CA ASN A 46 3.66 14.34 8.03
C ASN A 46 3.54 13.55 6.72
N PRO A 47 2.36 12.99 6.41
CA PRO A 47 2.21 12.00 5.34
C PRO A 47 2.54 12.55 3.95
N GLU A 48 2.36 13.87 3.76
CA GLU A 48 2.62 14.54 2.48
C GLU A 48 4.09 14.46 2.04
N GLN A 49 5.00 14.30 3.00
CA GLN A 49 6.45 14.23 2.76
C GLN A 49 6.96 12.78 2.73
N SER A 50 6.10 11.79 2.94
CA SER A 50 6.52 10.41 3.22
C SER A 50 5.64 9.34 2.59
N PHE A 51 4.90 9.66 1.52
CA PHE A 51 3.99 8.70 0.89
C PHE A 51 4.68 7.39 0.48
N SER A 52 5.90 7.49 -0.08
CA SER A 52 6.65 6.32 -0.54
C SER A 52 7.07 5.43 0.63
N GLU A 53 7.54 6.03 1.72
CA GLU A 53 7.96 5.33 2.92
C GLU A 53 6.77 4.66 3.61
N ILE A 54 5.63 5.36 3.70
CA ILE A 54 4.39 4.84 4.27
C ILE A 54 3.87 3.66 3.46
N ALA A 55 3.82 3.77 2.13
CA ALA A 55 3.41 2.68 1.26
C ALA A 55 4.33 1.46 1.43
N ALA A 56 5.64 1.66 1.44
CA ALA A 56 6.60 0.57 1.63
C ALA A 56 6.40 -0.16 2.98
N ILE A 57 6.16 0.58 4.06
CA ILE A 57 5.90 -0.02 5.38
C ILE A 57 4.59 -0.81 5.38
N TYR A 58 3.52 -0.28 4.79
CA TYR A 58 2.26 -1.01 4.67
C TYR A 58 2.41 -2.28 3.83
N ASN A 59 3.19 -2.25 2.73
CA ASN A 59 3.48 -3.45 1.96
C ASN A 59 4.20 -4.50 2.81
N THR A 60 5.24 -4.11 3.55
CA THR A 60 5.97 -5.04 4.42
C THR A 60 5.08 -5.62 5.53
N LEU A 61 4.24 -4.80 6.15
CA LEU A 61 3.28 -5.28 7.15
C LEU A 61 2.27 -6.25 6.54
N SER A 62 1.80 -5.99 5.32
CA SER A 62 0.94 -6.92 4.56
C SER A 62 1.64 -8.26 4.33
N GLU A 63 2.87 -8.25 3.81
CA GLU A 63 3.67 -9.46 3.55
C GLU A 63 3.89 -10.27 4.83
N ILE A 64 4.28 -9.60 5.93
CA ILE A 64 4.44 -10.24 7.24
C ILE A 64 3.15 -10.96 7.66
N ASN A 65 2.01 -10.30 7.54
CA ASN A 65 0.73 -10.87 7.97
C ASN A 65 0.29 -12.04 7.07
N ILE A 66 0.42 -11.91 5.75
CA ILE A 66 0.02 -12.94 4.79
C ILE A 66 0.98 -14.15 4.82
N GLU A 67 2.28 -13.90 4.78
CA GLU A 67 3.27 -14.95 4.56
C GLU A 67 3.71 -15.63 5.85
N LYS A 68 3.92 -14.84 6.92
CA LYS A 68 4.48 -15.34 8.18
C LYS A 68 3.40 -15.70 9.19
N GLN A 69 2.35 -14.89 9.30
CA GLN A 69 1.31 -15.07 10.31
C GLN A 69 0.04 -15.76 9.80
N LYS A 70 -0.16 -15.81 8.47
CA LYS A 70 -1.39 -16.30 7.82
C LYS A 70 -2.65 -15.53 8.24
N ASP A 71 -2.47 -14.30 8.71
CA ASP A 71 -3.58 -13.38 8.97
C ASP A 71 -3.89 -12.60 7.68
N TYR A 72 -4.71 -13.21 6.83
CA TYR A 72 -5.10 -12.62 5.56
C TYR A 72 -6.01 -11.40 5.74
N THR A 73 -6.73 -11.29 6.87
CA THR A 73 -7.61 -10.15 7.15
C THR A 73 -6.79 -8.91 7.47
N LEU A 74 -5.82 -9.02 8.37
CA LEU A 74 -4.91 -7.93 8.69
C LEU A 74 -3.97 -7.64 7.53
N GLY A 75 -3.53 -8.67 6.81
CA GLY A 75 -2.79 -8.54 5.55
C GLY A 75 -3.55 -7.73 4.50
N LEU A 76 -4.83 -8.03 4.27
CA LEU A 76 -5.70 -7.29 3.36
C LEU A 76 -5.82 -5.82 3.77
N TYR A 77 -6.00 -5.54 5.06
CA TYR A 77 -6.06 -4.18 5.58
C TYR A 77 -4.79 -3.40 5.22
N TYR A 78 -3.62 -3.97 5.48
CA TYR A 78 -2.34 -3.32 5.18
C TYR A 78 -2.12 -3.16 3.67
N LYS A 79 -2.46 -4.16 2.86
CA LYS A 79 -2.40 -4.05 1.39
C LYS A 79 -3.30 -2.94 0.84
N GLN A 80 -4.53 -2.81 1.36
CA GLN A 80 -5.43 -1.73 0.97
C GLN A 80 -4.87 -0.35 1.37
N LYS A 81 -4.17 -0.26 2.51
CA LYS A 81 -3.53 0.97 2.96
C LYS A 81 -2.32 1.37 2.12
N GLU A 82 -1.47 0.41 1.77
CA GLU A 82 -0.41 0.63 0.77
C GLU A 82 -1.01 1.22 -0.52
N PHE A 83 -2.06 0.59 -1.05
CA PHE A 83 -2.70 1.03 -2.29
C PHE A 83 -3.29 2.44 -2.19
N GLU A 84 -3.89 2.79 -1.06
CA GLU A 84 -4.37 4.14 -0.81
C GLU A 84 -3.24 5.19 -0.91
N PHE A 85 -2.07 4.90 -0.32
CA PHE A 85 -0.93 5.83 -0.31
C PHE A 85 -0.23 5.92 -1.68
N GLU A 86 -0.11 4.81 -2.39
CA GLU A 86 0.42 4.78 -3.76
C GLU A 86 -0.43 5.60 -4.73
N LEU A 87 -1.76 5.44 -4.68
CA LEU A 87 -2.66 6.24 -5.51
C LEU A 87 -2.54 7.75 -5.20
N LYS A 88 -2.46 8.13 -3.91
CA LYS A 88 -2.23 9.53 -3.52
C LYS A 88 -0.91 10.05 -4.07
N TYR A 89 0.17 9.29 -3.92
CA TYR A 89 1.49 9.66 -4.44
C TYR A 89 1.46 9.88 -5.96
N MET A 90 0.78 9.01 -6.71
CA MET A 90 0.61 9.16 -8.16
C MET A 90 -0.13 10.48 -8.51
N THR A 91 -1.18 10.86 -7.77
CA THR A 91 -1.91 12.12 -8.04
C THR A 91 -1.09 13.39 -7.84
N MET A 92 -0.03 13.33 -7.03
CA MET A 92 0.78 14.50 -6.67
C MET A 92 1.90 14.82 -7.65
N LYS A 93 2.05 14.04 -8.73
CA LYS A 93 3.05 14.28 -9.77
C LYS A 93 2.43 15.12 -10.90
N PRO A 94 2.71 16.44 -10.97
CA PRO A 94 1.98 17.36 -11.85
C PRO A 94 2.34 17.22 -13.34
N ASP A 95 3.49 16.63 -13.69
CA ASP A 95 3.94 16.46 -15.08
C ASP A 95 4.35 15.02 -15.36
N ARG A 96 3.39 14.20 -15.80
CA ARG A 96 3.62 12.78 -16.12
C ARG A 96 3.68 12.57 -17.63
N THR A 97 4.80 12.01 -18.08
CA THR A 97 4.95 11.54 -19.46
C THR A 97 4.00 10.36 -19.72
N GLU A 98 3.66 10.11 -20.99
CA GLU A 98 2.84 8.95 -21.38
C GLU A 98 3.43 7.63 -20.85
N ALA A 99 4.75 7.44 -20.98
CA ALA A 99 5.44 6.28 -20.42
C ALA A 99 5.29 6.16 -18.88
N ALA A 100 5.26 7.28 -18.14
CA ALA A 100 5.02 7.26 -16.70
C ALA A 100 3.57 6.86 -16.38
N ILE A 101 2.61 7.28 -17.21
CA ILE A 101 1.20 6.91 -17.07
C ILE A 101 1.01 5.40 -17.30
N ASP A 102 1.65 4.84 -18.32
CA ASP A 102 1.58 3.40 -18.57
C ASP A 102 2.17 2.58 -17.42
N LEU A 103 3.27 3.04 -16.84
CA LEU A 103 3.86 2.41 -15.65
C LEU A 103 2.92 2.51 -14.43
N ASP A 104 2.25 3.65 -14.22
CA ASP A 104 1.26 3.81 -13.15
C ASP A 104 0.07 2.85 -13.37
N ASN A 105 -0.44 2.73 -14.60
CA ASN A 105 -1.52 1.79 -14.92
C ASN A 105 -1.11 0.33 -14.67
N GLN A 106 0.08 -0.08 -15.12
CA GLN A 106 0.61 -1.43 -14.85
C GLN A 106 0.75 -1.69 -13.35
N LYS A 107 1.23 -0.68 -12.59
CA LYS A 107 1.31 -0.78 -11.13
C LYS A 107 -0.07 -0.93 -10.50
N ILE A 108 -1.05 -0.13 -10.88
CA ILE A 108 -2.44 -0.24 -10.40
C ILE A 108 -3.03 -1.62 -10.75
N GLY A 109 -2.78 -2.12 -11.97
CA GLY A 109 -3.20 -3.45 -12.42
C GLY A 109 -2.63 -4.55 -11.53
N LYS A 110 -1.33 -4.49 -11.23
CA LYS A 110 -0.67 -5.42 -10.29
C LYS A 110 -1.26 -5.33 -8.89
N MET A 111 -1.52 -4.13 -8.37
CA MET A 111 -2.10 -3.97 -7.02
C MET A 111 -3.50 -4.56 -6.91
N TYR A 112 -4.31 -4.45 -7.96
CA TYR A 112 -5.61 -5.14 -8.02
C TYR A 112 -5.48 -6.66 -8.10
N GLU A 113 -4.48 -7.18 -8.81
CA GLU A 113 -4.18 -8.62 -8.82
C GLU A 113 -3.80 -9.12 -7.41
N GLU A 114 -2.93 -8.39 -6.71
CA GLU A 114 -2.53 -8.72 -5.33
C GLU A 114 -3.73 -8.73 -4.37
N LEU A 115 -4.61 -7.71 -4.45
CA LEU A 115 -5.86 -7.70 -3.69
C LEU A 115 -6.75 -8.91 -4.02
N ALA A 116 -6.89 -9.23 -5.31
CA ALA A 116 -7.70 -10.37 -5.74
C ALA A 116 -7.17 -11.69 -5.16
N ASN A 117 -5.86 -11.89 -5.19
CA ASN A 117 -5.21 -13.06 -4.61
C ASN A 117 -5.45 -13.18 -3.11
N ILE A 118 -5.42 -12.06 -2.37
CA ILE A 118 -5.75 -12.07 -0.93
C ILE A 118 -7.23 -12.41 -0.71
N TYR A 119 -8.14 -11.85 -1.49
CA TYR A 119 -9.56 -12.21 -1.43
C TYR A 119 -9.82 -13.69 -1.73
N VAL A 120 -9.04 -14.32 -2.62
CA VAL A 120 -9.10 -15.78 -2.83
C VAL A 120 -8.74 -16.54 -1.55
N GLN A 121 -7.71 -16.10 -0.82
CA GLN A 121 -7.32 -16.73 0.45
C GLN A 121 -8.40 -16.57 1.53
N LEU A 122 -9.15 -15.48 1.47
CA LEU A 122 -10.29 -15.21 2.35
C LEU A 122 -11.60 -15.88 1.89
N CYS A 123 -11.60 -16.61 0.77
CA CYS A 123 -12.80 -17.18 0.14
C CYS A 123 -13.85 -16.13 -0.29
N GLU A 124 -13.42 -14.90 -0.49
CA GLU A 124 -14.22 -13.73 -0.87
C GLU A 124 -14.29 -13.60 -2.40
N TYR A 125 -14.86 -14.60 -3.07
CA TYR A 125 -14.69 -14.78 -4.52
C TYR A 125 -15.34 -13.70 -5.39
N ASP A 126 -16.41 -13.06 -4.93
CA ASP A 126 -17.01 -11.93 -5.66
C ASP A 126 -16.03 -10.74 -5.70
N PHE A 127 -15.39 -10.44 -4.57
CA PHE A 127 -14.36 -9.40 -4.50
C PHE A 127 -13.12 -9.79 -5.31
N ALA A 128 -12.66 -11.04 -5.22
CA ALA A 128 -11.54 -11.52 -6.03
C ALA A 128 -11.81 -11.34 -7.52
N ARG A 129 -12.98 -11.80 -8.01
CA ARG A 129 -13.39 -11.65 -9.41
C ARG A 129 -13.41 -10.19 -9.85
N ASP A 130 -13.99 -9.31 -9.04
CA ASP A 130 -14.13 -7.90 -9.41
C ASP A 130 -12.77 -7.18 -9.43
N ASN A 131 -11.84 -7.54 -8.52
CA ASN A 131 -10.46 -7.05 -8.53
C ASN A 131 -9.66 -7.61 -9.72
N PHE A 132 -9.80 -8.87 -10.09
CA PHE A 132 -9.17 -9.41 -11.31
C PHE A 132 -9.67 -8.69 -12.58
N LYS A 133 -10.97 -8.37 -12.67
CA LYS A 133 -11.50 -7.58 -13.79
C LYS A 133 -10.87 -6.18 -13.85
N LEU A 134 -10.71 -5.53 -12.70
CA LEU A 134 -10.03 -4.23 -12.64
C LEU A 134 -8.57 -4.36 -13.06
N SER A 135 -7.86 -5.39 -12.56
CA SER A 135 -6.48 -5.67 -12.95
C SER A 135 -6.34 -5.78 -14.46
N ILE A 136 -7.16 -6.63 -15.10
CA ILE A 136 -7.17 -6.79 -16.57
C ILE A 136 -7.43 -5.46 -17.28
N GLN A 137 -8.42 -4.69 -16.83
CA GLN A 137 -8.70 -3.37 -17.42
C GLN A 137 -7.47 -2.47 -17.40
N PHE A 138 -6.76 -2.39 -16.27
CA PHE A 138 -5.55 -1.57 -16.14
C PHE A 138 -4.36 -2.11 -16.95
N TRP A 139 -4.24 -3.43 -17.14
CA TRP A 139 -3.25 -4.03 -18.03
C TRP A 139 -3.56 -3.81 -19.52
N GLU A 140 -4.83 -3.83 -19.90
CA GLU A 140 -5.29 -3.61 -21.28
C GLU A 140 -5.24 -2.13 -21.69
N TYR A 141 -5.27 -1.20 -20.72
CA TYR A 141 -5.13 0.22 -20.99
C TYR A 141 -3.71 0.56 -21.46
N THR A 142 -3.56 0.66 -22.78
CA THR A 142 -2.41 1.26 -23.45
C THR A 142 -2.85 2.51 -24.22
N ASN A 143 -2.15 3.64 -24.03
CA ASN A 143 -2.25 4.88 -24.81
C ASN A 143 -3.56 5.68 -24.78
N SER A 144 -4.21 5.89 -23.62
CA SER A 144 -5.29 6.90 -23.53
C SER A 144 -4.94 8.01 -22.54
N TYR A 145 -4.98 9.26 -23.01
CA TYR A 145 -4.66 10.54 -22.35
C TYR A 145 -5.46 10.88 -21.06
N ARG A 146 -5.93 9.89 -20.29
CA ARG A 146 -6.90 10.05 -19.19
C ARG A 146 -6.36 9.61 -17.82
N SER A 147 -5.06 9.80 -17.56
CA SER A 147 -4.37 9.32 -16.35
C SER A 147 -5.02 9.73 -15.02
N ASN A 148 -5.44 10.99 -14.89
CA ASN A 148 -6.10 11.48 -13.68
C ASN A 148 -7.51 10.89 -13.50
N GLU A 149 -8.22 10.60 -14.59
CA GLU A 149 -9.53 9.92 -14.55
C GLU A 149 -9.35 8.48 -14.03
N GLN A 150 -8.29 7.78 -14.47
CA GLN A 150 -8.04 6.39 -14.07
C GLN A 150 -7.65 6.25 -12.60
N ILE A 151 -6.78 7.13 -12.08
CA ILE A 151 -6.47 7.13 -10.65
C ILE A 151 -7.70 7.50 -9.82
N THR A 152 -8.56 8.39 -10.32
CA THR A 152 -9.84 8.71 -9.67
C THR A 152 -10.77 7.49 -9.62
N ILE A 153 -10.87 6.74 -10.73
CA ILE A 153 -11.63 5.48 -10.79
C ILE A 153 -11.06 4.46 -9.80
N ALA A 154 -9.75 4.23 -9.81
CA ALA A 154 -9.09 3.30 -8.90
C ALA A 154 -9.32 3.68 -7.43
N THR A 155 -9.13 4.96 -7.10
CA THR A 155 -9.35 5.50 -5.75
C THR A 155 -10.79 5.30 -5.30
N LYS A 156 -11.77 5.55 -6.17
CA LYS A 156 -13.19 5.35 -5.86
C LYS A 156 -13.49 3.88 -5.62
N LYS A 157 -13.03 2.99 -6.50
CA LYS A 157 -13.23 1.55 -6.39
C LYS A 157 -12.60 0.97 -5.14
N LEU A 158 -11.38 1.38 -4.79
CA LEU A 158 -10.70 0.96 -3.55
C LEU A 158 -11.50 1.38 -2.31
N LYS A 159 -12.03 2.61 -2.28
CA LYS A 159 -12.87 3.10 -1.18
C LYS A 159 -14.17 2.31 -1.04
N ASP A 160 -14.79 1.94 -2.15
CA ASP A 160 -16.01 1.13 -2.15
C ASP A 160 -15.72 -0.27 -1.58
N LEU A 161 -14.61 -0.90 -1.97
CA LEU A 161 -14.17 -2.21 -1.43
C LEU A 161 -13.91 -2.16 0.08
N ALA A 162 -13.17 -1.14 0.55
CA ALA A 162 -12.80 -0.99 1.95
C ALA A 162 -14.00 -0.66 2.87
N ARG A 163 -15.10 -0.14 2.32
CA ARG A 163 -16.35 0.05 3.07
C ARG A 163 -17.12 -1.24 3.27
N ILE A 164 -17.08 -2.13 2.27
CA ILE A 164 -17.83 -3.37 2.33
C ILE A 164 -17.12 -4.37 3.26
N SER A 165 -15.79 -4.44 3.23
CA SER A 165 -15.01 -5.31 4.12
C SER A 165 -15.12 -4.97 5.61
N LYS A 166 -15.51 -3.74 5.98
CA LYS A 166 -15.74 -3.34 7.38
C LYS A 166 -17.09 -3.75 7.95
N ASN A 167 -18.00 -4.21 7.10
CA ASN A 167 -19.37 -4.59 7.48
C ASN A 167 -19.59 -6.11 7.49
N MET A 168 -18.53 -6.90 7.27
CA MET A 168 -18.50 -8.36 7.36
C MET A 168 -17.81 -8.77 8.66
#